data_AF-A0A7X8E4F2-F1
#
_entry.id   AF-A0A7X8E4F2-F1
#
_cell.length_a   1.000
_cell.length_b   1.000
_cell.length_c   1.000
_cell.angle_alpha   90.00
_cell.angle_beta   90.00
_cell.angle_gamma   90.00
#
_symmetry.space_group_name_H-M   'P 1'
#
loop_
_entity.id
_entity.type
_entity.pdbx_description
1 polymer ?
#
loop_
_entity_poly.entity_id
_entity_poly.type
_entity_poly.pdbx_seq_one_letter_code
_entity_poly.pdbx_strand_id
1 'polypeptide(L)'
;MERIRRIIVGIISVVYLILVLLKIDIPRNLLTILLFIVLVNQAIDEWINYKNTNKKVHLLIPISGVILVIYVVSNLIYVALGK
;
A
#
# COMPACT_ATOMS: atom_id res chain seq x y z
N MET A 1 -10.79 -15.25 -0.49
CA MET A 1 -10.43 -13.81 -0.54
C MET A 1 -9.00 -13.55 -1.03
N GLU A 2 -7.97 -14.27 -0.57
CA GLU A 2 -6.57 -14.01 -0.99
C GLU A 2 -6.30 -14.14 -2.50
N ARG A 3 -6.94 -15.12 -3.16
CA ARG A 3 -6.80 -15.32 -4.61
C ARG A 3 -7.34 -14.13 -5.40
N ILE A 4 -8.52 -13.64 -5.01
CA ILE A 4 -9.17 -12.47 -5.60
C ILE A 4 -8.33 -11.21 -5.34
N ARG A 5 -7.82 -11.04 -4.12
CA ARG A 5 -6.92 -9.92 -3.76
C ARG A 5 -5.66 -9.89 -4.62
N ARG A 6 -4.99 -11.04 -4.80
CA ARG A 6 -3.81 -11.17 -5.68
C ARG A 6 -4.13 -10.85 -7.14
N ILE A 7 -5.29 -11.27 -7.64
CA ILE A 7 -5.74 -10.97 -9.00
C ILE A 7 -5.99 -9.46 -9.16
N ILE A 8 -6.66 -8.82 -8.19
CA ILE A 8 -6.91 -7.36 -8.22
C ILE A 8 -5.59 -6.59 -8.22
N VAL A 9 -4.65 -6.92 -7.34
CA VAL A 9 -3.33 -6.28 -7.30
C VAL A 9 -2.58 -6.48 -8.62
N GLY A 10 -2.61 -7.69 -9.18
CA GLY A 10 -2.00 -7.98 -10.48
C GLY A 10 -2.58 -7.15 -11.62
N ILE A 11 -3.91 -7.04 -11.70
CA ILE A 11 -4.58 -6.20 -12.70
C ILE A 11 -4.18 -4.74 -12.52
N ILE A 12 -4.17 -4.22 -11.29
CA ILE A 12 -3.77 -2.84 -11.00
C ILE A 12 -2.33 -2.58 -11.41
N SER A 13 -1.40 -3.49 -11.12
CA SER A 13 0.00 -3.37 -11.50
C SER A 13 0.19 -3.36 -13.01
N VAL A 14 -0.54 -4.19 -13.75
CA VAL A 14 -0.49 -4.24 -15.21
C VAL A 14 -1.03 -2.95 -15.82
N VAL A 15 -2.18 -2.47 -15.34
CA VAL A 15 -2.77 -1.19 -15.79
C VAL A 15 -1.80 -0.04 -15.54
N TYR A 16 -1.18 0.00 -14.36
CA TYR A 16 -0.18 1.02 -14.03
C TYR A 16 1.03 0.97 -14.96
N LEU A 17 1.59 -0.22 -15.24
CA LEU A 17 2.69 -0.41 -16.19
C LEU A 17 2.34 0.09 -17.59
N ILE A 18 1.13 -0.20 -18.08
CA ILE A 18 0.67 0.26 -19.38
C ILE A 18 0.59 1.79 -19.42
N LEU A 19 0.04 2.43 -18.39
CA LEU A 19 -0.04 3.89 -18.30
C LEU A 19 1.34 4.54 -18.29
N VAL A 20 2.31 3.94 -17.57
CA VAL A 20 3.71 4.39 -17.54
C VAL A 20 4.37 4.25 -18.91
N LEU A 21 4.19 3.11 -19.58
CA LEU A 21 4.74 2.88 -20.93
C LEU A 21 4.16 3.83 -21.97
N LEU A 22 2.87 4.15 -21.85
CA LEU A 22 2.18 5.12 -22.71
C LEU A 22 2.49 6.59 -22.36
N LYS A 23 3.32 6.85 -21.35
CA LYS A 23 3.67 8.19 -20.85
C LYS A 23 2.43 9.08 -20.61
N ILE A 24 1.34 8.45 -20.18
CA ILE A 24 0.13 9.19 -19.81
C ILE A 24 0.43 9.89 -18.49
N ASP A 25 0.14 11.19 -18.41
CA ASP A 25 0.24 11.92 -17.16
C ASP A 25 -0.77 11.36 -16.15
N ILE A 26 -0.26 10.53 -15.23
CA ILE A 26 -1.06 9.98 -14.15
C ILE A 26 -1.15 11.06 -13.07
N PRO A 27 -2.36 11.54 -12.72
CA PRO A 27 -2.49 12.49 -11.63
C PRO A 27 -1.92 11.88 -10.36
N ARG A 28 -1.05 12.63 -9.64
CA ARG A 28 -0.41 12.17 -8.40
C ARG A 28 -1.40 11.55 -7.43
N ASN A 29 -2.61 12.11 -7.34
CA ASN A 29 -3.67 11.61 -6.46
C ASN A 29 -4.08 10.17 -6.82
N LEU A 30 -4.20 9.84 -8.11
CA LEU A 30 -4.54 8.51 -8.57
C LEU A 30 -3.42 7.51 -8.25
N LEU A 31 -2.17 7.91 -8.49
CA LEU A 31 -0.99 7.12 -8.17
C LEU A 31 -0.89 6.83 -6.66
N THR A 32 -1.14 7.84 -5.82
CA THR A 32 -1.18 7.69 -4.36
C THR A 32 -2.25 6.69 -3.92
N ILE A 33 -3.45 6.75 -4.49
CA ILE A 33 -4.54 5.81 -4.17
C ILE A 33 -4.16 4.38 -4.59
N LEU A 34 -3.63 4.20 -5.80
CA LEU A 34 -3.20 2.88 -6.28
C LEU A 34 -2.08 2.29 -5.41
N LEU A 35 -1.08 3.10 -5.07
CA LEU A 35 0.01 2.69 -4.20
C LEU A 35 -0.49 2.29 -2.82
N PHE A 36 -1.42 3.07 -2.25
CA PHE A 36 -2.03 2.76 -0.96
C PHE A 36 -2.75 1.42 -0.98
N ILE A 37 -3.56 1.14 -2.01
CA ILE A 37 -4.26 -0.15 -2.17
C ILE A 37 -3.25 -1.31 -2.24
N VAL A 38 -2.16 -1.16 -2.98
CA VAL A 38 -1.12 -2.20 -3.10
C VAL A 38 -0.45 -2.45 -1.74
N LEU A 39 -0.03 -1.40 -1.04
CA LEU A 39 0.65 -1.50 0.25
C LEU A 39 -0.23 -2.12 1.33
N VAL A 40 -1.50 -1.73 1.41
CA VAL A 40 -2.46 -2.31 2.37
C VAL A 40 -2.67 -3.79 2.08
N ASN A 41 -2.83 -4.17 0.82
CA ASN A 41 -2.99 -5.58 0.45
C ASN A 41 -1.75 -6.40 0.81
N GLN A 42 -0.55 -5.89 0.54
CA GLN A 42 0.71 -6.54 0.92
C GLN A 42 0.84 -6.69 2.44
N ALA A 43 0.51 -5.65 3.22
CA ALA A 43 0.54 -5.72 4.68
C ALA A 43 -0.41 -6.80 5.21
N ILE A 44 -1.60 -6.96 4.61
CA ILE A 44 -2.55 -8.01 5.01
C ILE A 44 -2.02 -9.40 4.62
N ASP A 45 -1.48 -9.57 3.42
CA ASP A 45 -0.88 -10.84 2.96
C ASP A 45 0.27 -11.26 3.90
N GLU A 46 1.17 -10.33 4.22
CA GLU A 46 2.30 -10.56 5.12
C GLU A 46 1.85 -10.85 6.56
N TRP A 47 0.81 -10.17 7.05
CA TRP A 47 0.23 -10.47 8.36
C TRP A 47 -0.35 -11.89 8.44
N ILE A 48 -1.01 -12.36 7.38
CA ILE A 48 -1.53 -13.73 7.31
C ILE A 48 -0.36 -14.73 7.27
N ASN A 49 0.67 -14.45 6.47
CA ASN A 49 1.87 -15.28 6.41
C ASN A 49 2.60 -15.34 7.76
N TYR A 50 2.66 -14.23 8.49
CA TYR A 50 3.17 -14.21 9.86
C TYR A 50 2.36 -15.14 10.77
N LYS A 51 1.03 -15.05 10.76
CA LYS A 51 0.18 -15.94 11.56
C LYS A 51 0.37 -17.41 11.24
N ASN A 52 0.61 -17.74 9.98
CA ASN A 52 0.76 -19.12 9.53
C ASN A 52 2.17 -19.70 9.77
N THR A 53 3.21 -18.86 9.69
CA THR A 53 4.61 -19.32 9.74
C THR A 53 5.34 -18.94 11.02
N ASN A 54 4.79 -18.01 11.80
CA ASN A 54 5.39 -17.39 12.98
C ASN A 54 6.77 -16.73 12.73
N LYS A 55 7.14 -16.51 11.47
CA LYS A 55 8.42 -15.88 11.11
C LYS A 55 8.31 -14.36 11.17
N LYS A 56 9.09 -13.74 12.06
CA LYS A 56 9.10 -12.29 12.30
C LYS A 56 9.43 -11.45 11.05
N VAL A 57 10.07 -12.02 10.04
CA VAL A 57 10.36 -11.31 8.77
C VAL A 57 9.08 -10.79 8.10
N HIS A 58 7.98 -11.51 8.23
CA HIS A 58 6.68 -11.13 7.68
C HIS A 58 6.02 -9.95 8.42
N LEU A 59 6.58 -9.52 9.56
CA LEU A 59 6.07 -8.34 10.29
C LEU A 59 6.69 -7.02 9.79
N LEU A 60 7.76 -7.05 9.01
CA LEU A 60 8.44 -5.83 8.54
C LEU A 60 7.51 -4.91 7.74
N ILE A 61 6.78 -5.47 6.78
CA ILE A 61 5.87 -4.72 5.91
C ILE A 61 4.66 -4.19 6.70
N PRO A 62 3.94 -5.01 7.51
CA PRO A 62 2.87 -4.51 8.37
C PRO A 62 3.29 -3.41 9.33
N ILE A 63 4.42 -3.57 10.03
CA ILE A 63 4.89 -2.61 11.03
C ILE A 63 5.31 -1.30 10.37
N SER A 64 6.08 -1.37 9.28
CA SER A 64 6.48 -0.16 8.54
C SER A 64 5.27 0.59 7.96
N GLY A 65 4.25 -0.13 7.48
CA GLY A 65 2.99 0.45 7.06
C GLY A 65 2.27 1.21 8.18
N VAL A 66 2.19 0.64 9.38
CA VAL A 66 1.59 1.32 10.55
C VAL A 66 2.36 2.57 10.92
N ILE A 67 3.69 2.52 10.97
CA ILE A 67 4.53 3.69 11.26
C ILE A 67 4.29 4.80 10.24
N LEU A 68 4.19 4.45 8.95
CA LEU A 68 3.94 5.40 7.88
C LEU A 68 2.55 6.04 8.01
N VAL A 69 1.53 5.28 8.38
CA VAL A 69 0.18 5.81 8.67
C VAL A 69 0.21 6.77 9.86
N ILE A 70 0.89 6.41 10.95
CA ILE A 70 1.05 7.29 12.12
C ILE A 70 1.72 8.60 11.70
N TYR A 71 2.81 8.52 10.94
CA TYR A 71 3.51 9.70 10.45
C TYR A 71 2.61 10.61 9.60
N VAL A 72 1.86 10.04 8.65
CA VAL A 72 0.93 10.81 7.80
C VAL A 72 -0.16 11.47 8.64
N VAL A 73 -0.77 10.74 9.58
CA VAL A 73 -1.81 11.29 10.45
C VAL A 73 -1.25 12.38 11.35
N SER A 74 -0.08 12.19 11.95
CA SER A 74 0.59 13.21 12.76
C SER A 74 0.89 14.47 11.95
N ASN A 75 1.33 14.33 10.70
CA ASN A 75 1.59 15.46 9.83
C ASN A 75 0.30 16.21 9.47
N LEU A 76 -0.79 15.50 9.17
CA LEU A 76 -2.10 16.12 8.92
C LEU A 76 -2.62 16.87 10.14
N ILE A 77 -2.47 16.30 11.34
CA ILE A 77 -2.84 16.97 12.59
C ILE A 77 -1.98 18.22 12.80
N TYR A 78 -0.67 18.13 12.57
CA TYR A 78 0.26 19.26 12.68
C TYR A 78 -0.15 20.42 11.76
N VAL A 79 -0.43 20.13 10.49
CA VAL A 79 -0.93 21.10 9.51
C VAL A 79 -2.30 21.67 9.91
N ALA A 80 -3.22 20.82 10.40
CA ALA A 80 -4.55 21.24 10.84
C ALA A 80 -4.51 22.15 12.08
N LEU A 81 -3.48 22.02 12.92
CA LEU A 81 -3.21 22.90 14.05
C LEU A 81 -2.56 24.23 13.66
N GLY A 82 -2.36 24.48 12.36
CA GLY A 82 -1.81 25.73 11.83
C GLY A 82 -0.34 25.96 12.15
N LYS A 83 0.41 24.89 12.40
CA LYS A 83 1.86 24.91 12.62
C LYS A 83 2.60 24.28 11.45
#